data_AF-A0A8B9KNE5-F1
#
_entry.id   AF-A0A8B9KNE5-F1
#
_cell.length_a   1.000
_cell.length_b   1.000
_cell.length_c   1.000
_cell.angle_alpha   90.00
_cell.angle_beta   90.00
_cell.angle_gamma   90.00
#
_symmetry.space_group_name_H-M   'P 1'
#
loop_
_entity.id
_entity.type
_entity.pdbx_description
1 polymer ?
#
loop_
_entity_poly.entity_id
_entity_poly.type
_entity_poly.pdbx_seq_one_letter_code
_entity_poly.pdbx_strand_id
1 'polypeptide(L)'
;MSSSLSAYMYRSVCQQMGSVDFKTLDQMLRQHFTIADEVLLDVLNDFDKFLVVKGKEKRGDLLLSPDSEIIAKTDLRLCQNQSGPCVNCHDLHLCRYYVCGNCTYGAKCHKVHAIDHSYNTVILNKAGLQFLGKTELFQLLLQNDPSLLPEVCSHYNKGNGEHGSCKFPKSCKNLHLCQHFLQDDCKFAAACKRAHSFDATAMKILNARGLSPENIHKLCEIDKNRQHSSNSVSEADRSEICLYFVRQGCSFKGIDTQIIILNRKCVRVHHDRPYKWEVLAQDGVTWTHMPNEEDIERAYCNPANEKSSGPQPVNFSSMTCGGASVRRLSTASSVTKPPHFILTTEWLWYWEDEKGQWNEYGHGDDGKNVSSVSSKVLENLFLAEVETELTFSVGNQNYVLNLKDMCQQNIKYKTKRKVRRRPQFVSAQDVKGKLKR
;
A
#
# COMPACT_ATOMS: atom_id res chain seq x y z
N MET A 1 -13.46 -13.84 26.68
CA MET A 1 -12.50 -12.87 27.27
C MET A 1 -11.77 -12.08 26.19
N SER A 2 -11.09 -12.72 25.23
CA SER A 2 -10.33 -12.00 24.17
C SER A 2 -11.17 -11.02 23.34
N SER A 3 -12.39 -11.37 22.92
CA SER A 3 -13.26 -10.47 22.13
C SER A 3 -13.74 -9.24 22.92
N SER A 4 -14.13 -9.41 24.19
CA SER A 4 -14.54 -8.31 25.07
C SER A 4 -13.36 -7.37 25.39
N LEU A 5 -12.17 -7.93 25.60
CA LEU A 5 -10.94 -7.17 25.79
C LEU A 5 -10.57 -6.38 24.53
N SER A 6 -10.63 -7.01 23.35
CA SER A 6 -10.40 -6.37 22.04
C SER A 6 -11.32 -5.18 21.83
N ALA A 7 -12.63 -5.37 22.07
CA ALA A 7 -13.61 -4.29 21.92
C ALA A 7 -13.36 -3.14 22.92
N TYR A 8 -13.07 -3.46 24.19
CA TYR A 8 -12.77 -2.45 25.19
C TYR A 8 -11.51 -1.66 24.83
N MET A 9 -10.42 -2.36 24.50
CA MET A 9 -9.15 -1.75 24.12
C MET A 9 -9.32 -0.85 22.89
N TYR A 10 -9.99 -1.33 21.85
CA TYR A 10 -10.21 -0.57 20.63
C TYR A 10 -11.01 0.71 20.91
N ARG A 11 -12.08 0.60 21.73
CA ARG A 11 -12.85 1.76 22.16
C ARG A 11 -12.00 2.74 22.97
N SER A 12 -11.18 2.27 23.90
CA SER A 12 -10.29 3.12 24.71
C SER A 12 -9.31 3.91 23.85
N VAL A 13 -8.70 3.29 22.83
CA VAL A 13 -7.81 3.98 21.89
C VAL A 13 -8.60 5.04 21.09
N CYS A 14 -9.78 4.71 20.57
CA CYS A 14 -10.62 5.68 19.86
C CYS A 14 -11.06 6.87 20.73
N GLN A 15 -11.27 6.66 22.04
CA GLN A 15 -11.60 7.72 22.99
C GLN A 15 -10.42 8.67 23.23
N GLN A 16 -9.19 8.16 23.16
CA GLN A 16 -7.96 8.95 23.25
C GLN A 16 -7.57 9.57 21.90
N MET A 17 -8.53 10.14 21.16
CA MET A 17 -8.26 10.72 19.82
C MET A 17 -7.64 9.73 18.82
N GLY A 18 -7.88 8.43 19.00
CA GLY A 18 -7.49 7.40 18.04
C GLY A 18 -6.04 6.93 18.12
N SER A 19 -5.24 7.45 19.07
CA SER A 19 -3.94 6.89 19.45
C SER A 19 -3.63 7.09 20.93
N VAL A 20 -2.81 6.24 21.52
CA VAL A 20 -2.42 6.33 22.94
C VAL A 20 -1.09 5.63 23.17
N ASP A 21 -0.27 6.12 24.11
CA ASP A 21 0.94 5.43 24.50
C ASP A 21 0.63 4.13 25.27
N PHE A 22 1.51 3.14 25.12
CA PHE A 22 1.31 1.80 25.67
C PHE A 22 1.18 1.82 27.19
N LYS A 23 1.95 2.66 27.89
CA LYS A 23 1.87 2.78 29.34
C LYS A 23 0.49 3.25 29.79
N THR A 24 -0.04 4.29 29.18
CA THR A 24 -1.39 4.80 29.47
C THR A 24 -2.44 3.74 29.16
N LEU A 25 -2.33 3.05 28.01
CA LEU A 25 -3.27 1.99 27.65
C LEU A 25 -3.24 0.81 28.63
N ASP A 26 -2.05 0.32 28.97
CA ASP A 26 -1.86 -0.79 29.92
C ASP A 26 -2.45 -0.44 31.31
N GLN A 27 -2.23 0.79 31.78
CA GLN A 27 -2.84 1.28 33.02
C GLN A 27 -4.38 1.29 32.95
N MET A 28 -4.96 1.76 31.84
CA MET A 28 -6.42 1.77 31.64
C MET A 28 -6.97 0.34 31.60
N LEU A 29 -6.29 -0.60 30.96
CA LEU A 29 -6.74 -1.98 30.84
C LEU A 29 -6.68 -2.72 32.18
N ARG A 30 -5.58 -2.56 32.93
CA ARG A 30 -5.38 -3.24 34.23
C ARG A 30 -6.33 -2.75 35.33
N GLN A 31 -6.94 -1.57 35.18
CA GLN A 31 -8.01 -1.10 36.07
C GLN A 31 -9.30 -1.92 35.94
N HIS A 32 -9.55 -2.50 34.75
CA HIS A 32 -10.80 -3.18 34.44
C HIS A 32 -10.65 -4.69 34.26
N PHE A 33 -9.45 -5.18 34.00
CA PHE A 33 -9.18 -6.57 33.69
C PHE A 33 -7.88 -7.06 34.34
N THR A 34 -7.87 -8.32 34.77
CA THR A 34 -6.64 -9.04 35.06
C THR A 34 -6.17 -9.73 33.77
N ILE A 35 -5.14 -9.18 33.13
CA ILE A 35 -4.68 -9.60 31.79
C ILE A 35 -3.23 -10.08 31.89
N ALA A 36 -2.96 -11.27 31.32
CA ALA A 36 -1.60 -11.73 31.08
C ALA A 36 -1.03 -11.05 29.84
N ASP A 37 0.26 -10.71 29.86
CA ASP A 37 0.91 -9.94 28.80
C ASP A 37 0.81 -10.60 27.41
N GLU A 38 0.81 -11.94 27.35
CA GLU A 38 0.61 -12.71 26.11
C GLU A 38 -0.75 -12.42 25.46
N VAL A 39 -1.82 -12.35 26.27
CA VAL A 39 -3.17 -12.06 25.79
C VAL A 39 -3.27 -10.62 25.29
N LEU A 40 -2.58 -9.68 25.95
CA LEU A 40 -2.54 -8.29 25.51
C LEU A 40 -1.83 -8.16 24.14
N LEU A 41 -0.72 -8.88 23.95
CA LEU A 41 -0.04 -8.94 22.65
C LEU A 41 -0.93 -9.52 21.56
N ASP A 42 -1.63 -10.61 21.84
CA ASP A 42 -2.50 -11.26 20.85
C ASP A 42 -3.58 -10.31 20.33
N VAL A 43 -4.14 -9.48 21.20
CA VAL A 43 -5.13 -8.46 20.78
C VAL A 43 -4.45 -7.32 20.00
N LEU A 44 -3.26 -6.86 20.42
CA LEU A 44 -2.51 -5.82 19.70
C LEU A 44 -1.96 -6.30 18.35
N ASN A 45 -1.87 -7.60 18.13
CA ASN A 45 -1.50 -8.23 16.85
C ASN A 45 -2.66 -8.26 15.83
N ASP A 46 -3.86 -7.78 16.18
CA ASP A 46 -4.95 -7.56 15.22
C ASP A 46 -4.66 -6.32 14.37
N PHE A 47 -3.90 -6.52 13.27
CA PHE A 47 -3.43 -5.45 12.38
C PHE A 47 -4.55 -4.72 11.64
N ASP A 48 -5.74 -5.32 11.53
CA ASP A 48 -6.90 -4.67 10.93
C ASP A 48 -7.49 -3.62 11.87
N LYS A 49 -7.17 -3.70 13.18
CA LYS A 49 -7.61 -2.77 14.23
C LYS A 49 -6.49 -1.92 14.81
N PHE A 50 -5.28 -2.43 14.96
CA PHE A 50 -4.22 -1.71 15.68
C PHE A 50 -2.95 -1.59 14.85
N LEU A 51 -2.33 -0.42 14.94
CA LEU A 51 -0.97 -0.16 14.49
C LEU A 51 -0.13 0.23 15.69
N VAL A 52 0.98 -0.49 15.91
CA VAL A 52 1.90 -0.23 17.01
C VAL A 52 3.18 0.44 16.50
N VAL A 53 3.37 1.70 16.85
CA VAL A 53 4.59 2.48 16.57
C VAL A 53 5.55 2.33 17.74
N LYS A 54 6.75 1.83 17.46
CA LYS A 54 7.73 1.51 18.51
C LYS A 54 8.30 2.78 19.14
N GLY A 55 8.23 2.85 20.46
CA GLY A 55 8.86 3.89 21.26
C GLY A 55 10.39 3.78 21.35
N LYS A 56 11.02 4.81 21.90
CA LYS A 56 12.48 4.93 22.05
C LYS A 56 12.96 4.54 23.44
N GLU A 57 12.08 4.52 24.45
CA GLU A 57 12.46 4.13 25.80
C GLU A 57 12.91 2.65 25.84
N LYS A 58 13.92 2.35 26.66
CA LYS A 58 14.36 0.97 26.90
C LYS A 58 14.20 0.69 28.38
N ARG A 59 13.31 -0.25 28.72
CA ARG A 59 13.22 -0.82 30.07
C ARG A 59 13.14 -2.34 30.00
N GLY A 60 13.83 -3.00 30.92
CA GLY A 60 14.22 -4.41 30.84
C GLY A 60 13.10 -5.45 30.85
N ASP A 61 11.89 -5.10 31.29
CA ASP A 61 10.82 -6.07 31.59
C ASP A 61 9.43 -5.72 30.99
N LEU A 62 9.30 -4.66 30.18
CA LEU A 62 7.99 -4.28 29.62
C LEU A 62 7.74 -4.90 28.24
N LEU A 63 6.52 -5.40 28.06
CA LEU A 63 5.95 -6.00 26.84
C LEU A 63 6.17 -5.16 25.56
N LEU A 64 6.01 -3.85 25.70
CA LEU A 64 6.24 -2.81 24.71
C LEU A 64 6.99 -1.68 25.41
N SER A 65 7.70 -0.85 24.63
CA SER A 65 8.24 0.38 25.21
C SER A 65 7.09 1.21 25.78
N PRO A 66 7.19 1.79 27.00
CA PRO A 66 6.15 2.63 27.59
C PRO A 66 5.61 3.69 26.65
N ASP A 67 6.51 4.30 25.87
CA ASP A 67 6.26 5.34 24.88
C ASP A 67 5.92 4.79 23.49
N SER A 68 5.62 3.48 23.35
CA SER A 68 5.11 2.94 22.08
C SER A 68 3.70 3.43 21.86
N GLU A 69 3.41 3.96 20.68
CA GLU A 69 2.10 4.50 20.36
C GLU A 69 1.22 3.42 19.71
N ILE A 70 0.00 3.29 20.22
CA ILE A 70 -1.02 2.34 19.75
C ILE A 70 -2.09 3.14 19.02
N ILE A 71 -2.25 2.91 17.72
CA ILE A 71 -3.12 3.69 16.83
C ILE A 71 -4.27 2.80 16.33
N ALA A 72 -5.51 3.30 16.39
CA ALA A 72 -6.68 2.58 15.89
C ALA A 72 -6.84 2.68 14.36
N LYS A 73 -7.12 1.55 13.71
CA LYS A 73 -7.20 1.36 12.26
C LYS A 73 -8.54 0.77 11.85
N THR A 74 -9.03 1.13 10.67
CA THR A 74 -10.19 0.48 10.05
C THR A 74 -10.14 0.65 8.53
N ASP A 75 -10.73 -0.30 7.81
CA ASP A 75 -10.94 -0.22 6.37
C ASP A 75 -12.28 0.44 5.99
N LEU A 76 -13.12 0.79 6.97
CA LEU A 76 -14.38 1.49 6.68
C LEU A 76 -14.12 2.88 6.07
N ARG A 77 -14.87 3.19 5.02
CA ARG A 77 -14.90 4.49 4.35
C ARG A 77 -16.33 5.01 4.24
N LEU A 78 -16.47 6.29 3.93
CA LEU A 78 -17.76 6.86 3.54
C LEU A 78 -18.05 6.56 2.08
N CYS A 79 -19.30 6.19 1.81
CA CYS A 79 -19.79 5.99 0.47
C CYS A 79 -19.71 7.30 -0.33
N GLN A 80 -19.01 7.27 -1.45
CA GLN A 80 -18.85 8.44 -2.33
C GLN A 80 -20.02 8.62 -3.29
N ASN A 81 -20.97 7.68 -3.33
CA ASN A 81 -22.09 7.77 -4.25
C ASN A 81 -23.03 8.93 -3.86
N GLN A 82 -23.18 9.87 -4.79
CA GLN A 82 -24.04 11.03 -4.62
C GLN A 82 -25.45 10.81 -5.18
N SER A 83 -25.68 9.73 -5.95
CA SER A 83 -26.85 9.54 -6.80
C SER A 83 -27.51 8.16 -6.61
N GLY A 84 -28.71 8.14 -6.02
CA GLY A 84 -29.59 6.97 -5.97
C GLY A 84 -29.27 5.91 -4.89
N PRO A 85 -30.12 4.88 -4.76
CA PRO A 85 -29.93 3.80 -3.79
C PRO A 85 -28.71 2.96 -4.16
N CYS A 86 -27.81 2.75 -3.20
CA CYS A 86 -26.68 1.85 -3.35
C CYS A 86 -27.12 0.39 -3.17
N VAL A 87 -26.84 -0.46 -4.15
CA VAL A 87 -27.04 -1.91 -4.06
C VAL A 87 -25.72 -2.56 -3.67
N ASN A 88 -25.70 -3.36 -2.60
CA ASN A 88 -24.51 -4.07 -2.10
C ASN A 88 -23.28 -3.20 -1.81
N CYS A 89 -23.48 -1.99 -1.28
CA CYS A 89 -22.36 -1.13 -0.90
C CYS A 89 -21.76 -1.54 0.46
N HIS A 90 -20.44 -1.52 0.54
CA HIS A 90 -19.66 -1.88 1.73
C HIS A 90 -19.21 -0.66 2.55
N ASP A 91 -19.53 0.55 2.09
CA ASP A 91 -19.15 1.81 2.72
C ASP A 91 -20.28 2.42 3.55
N LEU A 92 -19.92 3.19 4.57
CA LEU A 92 -20.88 3.86 5.44
C LEU A 92 -21.62 4.97 4.69
N HIS A 93 -22.94 4.92 4.76
CA HIS A 93 -23.82 5.95 4.23
C HIS A 93 -24.04 6.98 5.34
N LEU A 94 -23.12 7.94 5.44
CA LEU A 94 -23.20 9.04 6.38
C LEU A 94 -22.96 10.36 5.66
N CYS A 95 -23.57 11.43 6.16
CA CYS A 95 -23.24 12.77 5.73
C CYS A 95 -21.77 13.08 6.08
N ARG A 96 -20.97 13.37 5.06
CA ARG A 96 -19.58 13.82 5.23
C ARG A 96 -19.45 14.97 6.23
N TYR A 97 -20.25 16.03 6.04
CA TYR A 97 -20.21 17.21 6.91
C TYR A 97 -20.64 16.92 8.34
N TYR A 98 -21.46 15.87 8.54
CA TYR A 98 -21.82 15.41 9.88
C TYR A 98 -20.67 14.70 10.57
N VAL A 99 -19.95 13.84 9.84
CA VAL A 99 -18.72 13.19 10.34
C VAL A 99 -17.64 14.23 10.65
N CYS A 100 -17.45 15.22 9.78
CA CYS A 100 -16.52 16.32 9.98
C CYS A 100 -16.98 17.36 11.04
N GLY A 101 -18.21 17.26 11.54
CA GLY A 101 -18.74 18.06 12.66
C GLY A 101 -19.35 19.42 12.29
N ASN A 102 -19.51 19.75 11.01
CA ASN A 102 -20.00 21.07 10.56
C ASN A 102 -21.11 20.98 9.49
N CYS A 103 -22.09 20.08 9.67
CA CYS A 103 -23.25 20.00 8.78
C CYS A 103 -24.27 21.09 9.12
N THR A 104 -24.45 22.06 8.21
CA THR A 104 -25.38 23.19 8.39
C THR A 104 -26.85 22.82 8.20
N TYR A 105 -27.15 21.67 7.59
CA TYR A 105 -28.53 21.25 7.30
C TYR A 105 -29.21 20.51 8.48
N GLY A 106 -28.44 20.02 9.44
CA GLY A 106 -28.97 19.31 10.61
C GLY A 106 -29.95 18.21 10.24
N ALA A 107 -31.15 18.22 10.85
CA ALA A 107 -32.21 17.25 10.59
C ALA A 107 -32.80 17.32 9.17
N LYS A 108 -32.57 18.41 8.43
CA LYS A 108 -33.03 18.58 7.04
C LYS A 108 -32.01 18.07 6.01
N CYS A 109 -30.90 17.46 6.45
CA CYS A 109 -29.89 16.95 5.53
C CYS A 109 -30.45 15.75 4.74
N HIS A 110 -30.29 15.77 3.41
CA HIS A 110 -30.64 14.63 2.55
C HIS A 110 -29.70 13.43 2.72
N LYS A 111 -28.59 13.61 3.44
CA LYS A 111 -27.64 12.55 3.78
C LYS A 111 -27.87 12.09 5.22
N VAL A 112 -27.63 10.81 5.49
CA VAL A 112 -27.96 10.16 6.76
C VAL A 112 -27.09 10.69 7.90
N HIS A 113 -27.71 11.05 9.03
CA HIS A 113 -27.07 11.47 10.29
C HIS A 113 -27.21 10.44 11.43
N ALA A 114 -27.76 9.27 11.11
CA ALA A 114 -27.98 8.16 12.03
C ALA A 114 -26.94 7.06 11.77
N ILE A 115 -26.05 6.82 12.75
CA ILE A 115 -25.05 5.74 12.66
C ILE A 115 -25.71 4.36 12.76
N ASP A 116 -26.85 4.29 13.42
CA ASP A 116 -27.69 3.12 13.69
C ASP A 116 -28.74 2.87 12.60
N HIS A 117 -28.66 3.59 11.47
CA HIS A 117 -29.48 3.29 10.31
C HIS A 117 -29.23 1.85 9.85
N SER A 118 -30.28 1.10 9.50
CA SER A 118 -30.25 -0.33 9.18
C SER A 118 -29.06 -0.77 8.29
N TYR A 119 -28.80 -0.06 7.20
CA TYR A 119 -27.65 -0.33 6.31
C TYR A 119 -26.29 -0.17 7.00
N ASN A 120 -26.09 0.90 7.77
CA ASN A 120 -24.85 1.17 8.48
C ASN A 120 -24.64 0.15 9.60
N THR A 121 -25.69 -0.26 10.32
CA THR A 121 -25.61 -1.29 11.36
C THR A 121 -25.08 -2.62 10.81
N VAL A 122 -25.49 -3.03 9.60
CA VAL A 122 -24.95 -4.25 8.96
C VAL A 122 -23.45 -4.11 8.65
N ILE A 123 -23.03 -2.96 8.13
CA ILE A 123 -21.62 -2.68 7.79
C ILE A 123 -20.77 -2.64 9.07
N LEU A 124 -21.23 -1.93 10.11
CA LEU A 124 -20.56 -1.84 11.39
C LEU A 124 -20.46 -3.21 12.08
N ASN A 125 -21.52 -4.04 12.03
CA ASN A 125 -21.48 -5.40 12.56
C ASN A 125 -20.46 -6.28 11.82
N LYS A 126 -20.40 -6.19 10.48
CA LYS A 126 -19.41 -6.94 9.68
C LYS A 126 -17.98 -6.52 9.99
N ALA A 127 -17.76 -5.24 10.23
CA ALA A 127 -16.45 -4.71 10.65
C ALA A 127 -16.16 -4.93 12.15
N GLY A 128 -17.12 -5.46 12.92
CA GLY A 128 -16.99 -5.63 14.37
C GLY A 128 -16.91 -4.31 15.15
N LEU A 129 -17.53 -3.23 14.65
CA LEU A 129 -17.46 -1.87 15.20
C LEU A 129 -18.77 -1.36 15.82
N GLN A 130 -19.76 -2.23 16.00
CA GLN A 130 -21.08 -1.89 16.52
C GLN A 130 -21.09 -1.35 17.96
N PHE A 131 -20.02 -1.56 18.71
CA PHE A 131 -19.86 -1.06 20.08
C PHE A 131 -19.33 0.38 20.15
N LEU A 132 -18.90 0.96 19.03
CA LEU A 132 -18.40 2.33 18.99
C LEU A 132 -19.55 3.33 18.96
N GLY A 133 -19.43 4.36 19.80
CA GLY A 133 -20.30 5.52 19.74
C GLY A 133 -19.93 6.45 18.59
N LYS A 134 -20.75 7.49 18.42
CA LYS A 134 -20.56 8.52 17.39
C LYS A 134 -19.18 9.16 17.46
N THR A 135 -18.75 9.56 18.65
CA THR A 135 -17.48 10.27 18.86
C THR A 135 -16.30 9.39 18.47
N GLU A 136 -16.28 8.15 18.96
CA GLU A 136 -15.22 7.19 18.67
C GLU A 136 -15.18 6.83 17.17
N LEU A 137 -16.34 6.57 16.55
CA LEU A 137 -16.42 6.23 15.13
C LEU A 137 -15.96 7.40 14.23
N PHE A 138 -16.33 8.63 14.56
CA PHE A 138 -15.97 9.79 13.72
C PHE A 138 -14.47 10.09 13.81
N GLN A 139 -13.89 10.01 15.01
CA GLN A 139 -12.43 10.08 15.19
C GLN A 139 -11.73 9.02 14.33
N LEU A 140 -12.20 7.77 14.41
CA LEU A 140 -11.64 6.66 13.66
C LEU A 140 -11.75 6.88 12.14
N LEU A 141 -12.89 7.36 11.64
CA LEU A 141 -13.08 7.66 10.22
C LEU A 141 -12.16 8.81 9.77
N LEU A 142 -12.05 9.90 10.54
CA LEU A 142 -11.22 11.05 10.17
C LEU A 142 -9.74 10.69 9.95
N GLN A 143 -9.19 9.73 10.72
CA GLN A 143 -7.80 9.28 10.57
C GLN A 143 -7.61 8.13 9.57
N ASN A 144 -8.68 7.47 9.11
CA ASN A 144 -8.60 6.30 8.21
C ASN A 144 -9.17 6.55 6.80
N ASP A 145 -10.15 7.43 6.63
CA ASP A 145 -10.77 7.73 5.33
C ASP A 145 -10.06 8.92 4.65
N PRO A 146 -9.29 8.69 3.56
CA PRO A 146 -8.54 9.75 2.88
C PRO A 146 -9.44 10.82 2.25
N SER A 147 -10.71 10.50 1.99
CA SER A 147 -11.63 11.46 1.41
C SER A 147 -11.94 12.59 2.39
N LEU A 148 -11.92 12.35 3.72
CA LEU A 148 -12.44 13.26 4.74
C LEU A 148 -11.57 14.49 5.01
N LEU A 149 -10.26 14.35 4.90
CA LEU A 149 -9.31 15.44 5.18
C LEU A 149 -8.73 16.03 3.88
N PRO A 150 -8.38 17.32 3.87
CA PRO A 150 -7.56 17.86 2.80
C PRO A 150 -6.12 17.32 2.87
N GLU A 151 -5.47 17.24 1.71
CA GLU A 151 -4.06 16.87 1.64
C GLU A 151 -3.16 18.08 1.90
N VAL A 152 -1.96 17.80 2.41
CA VAL A 152 -0.89 18.80 2.49
C VAL A 152 -0.24 18.93 1.12
N CYS A 153 -0.03 20.17 0.68
CA CYS A 153 0.59 20.44 -0.61
C CYS A 153 2.07 20.04 -0.60
N SER A 154 2.42 19.00 -1.34
CA SER A 154 3.81 18.55 -1.48
C SER A 154 4.70 19.59 -2.16
N HIS A 155 4.16 20.35 -3.11
CA HIS A 155 4.87 21.43 -3.80
C HIS A 155 5.18 22.61 -2.88
N TYR A 156 4.30 22.93 -1.94
CA TYR A 156 4.55 23.94 -0.93
C TYR A 156 5.71 23.53 -0.02
N ASN A 157 5.78 22.26 0.36
CA ASN A 157 6.85 21.73 1.22
C ASN A 157 8.19 21.52 0.50
N LYS A 158 8.27 21.76 -0.82
CA LYS A 158 9.49 21.61 -1.64
C LYS A 158 9.90 22.95 -2.27
N GLY A 159 11.21 23.17 -2.44
CA GLY A 159 11.74 24.36 -3.12
C GLY A 159 11.93 25.58 -2.20
N ASN A 160 12.35 26.70 -2.80
CA ASN A 160 12.71 27.94 -2.12
C ASN A 160 11.56 28.96 -2.11
N GLY A 161 11.61 29.93 -1.21
CA GLY A 161 10.61 30.99 -1.09
C GLY A 161 9.38 30.61 -0.25
N GLU A 162 8.55 31.62 0.02
CA GLU A 162 7.39 31.55 0.93
C GLU A 162 6.40 30.43 0.57
N HIS A 163 6.14 30.24 -0.72
CA HIS A 163 5.23 29.21 -1.23
C HIS A 163 5.91 27.97 -1.82
N GLY A 164 7.24 27.88 -1.69
CA GLY A 164 8.01 26.77 -2.24
C GLY A 164 7.85 26.68 -3.76
N SER A 165 7.62 25.48 -4.26
CA SER A 165 7.43 25.18 -5.69
C SER A 165 5.96 25.21 -6.13
N CYS A 166 5.03 25.59 -5.25
CA CYS A 166 3.61 25.66 -5.60
C CYS A 166 3.33 26.82 -6.55
N LYS A 167 2.82 26.51 -7.75
CA LYS A 167 2.47 27.51 -8.78
C LYS A 167 1.14 28.23 -8.52
N PHE A 168 0.38 27.78 -7.50
CA PHE A 168 -0.99 28.23 -7.24
C PHE A 168 -1.19 28.70 -5.79
N PRO A 169 -0.42 29.68 -5.28
CA PRO A 169 -0.42 30.05 -3.86
C PRO A 169 -1.80 30.46 -3.31
N LYS A 170 -2.64 31.08 -4.14
CA LYS A 170 -3.97 31.60 -3.76
C LYS A 170 -5.14 30.68 -4.15
N SER A 171 -4.90 29.67 -4.98
CA SER A 171 -5.94 28.80 -5.54
C SER A 171 -5.65 27.30 -5.35
N CYS A 172 -4.57 26.95 -4.66
CA CYS A 172 -4.28 25.57 -4.30
C CYS A 172 -5.40 25.01 -3.43
N LYS A 173 -5.85 23.80 -3.76
CA LYS A 173 -6.89 23.08 -3.00
C LYS A 173 -6.32 22.29 -1.81
N ASN A 174 -4.99 22.24 -1.69
CA ASN A 174 -4.25 21.51 -0.66
C ASN A 174 -3.70 22.48 0.39
N LEU A 175 -3.50 21.99 1.61
CA LEU A 175 -3.02 22.80 2.72
C LEU A 175 -1.56 23.22 2.52
N HIS A 176 -1.31 24.53 2.63
CA HIS A 176 0.03 25.11 2.65
C HIS A 176 0.54 25.18 4.09
N LEU A 177 0.80 24.01 4.66
CA LEU A 177 1.36 23.85 6.01
C LEU A 177 2.65 23.04 5.94
N CYS A 178 3.53 23.26 6.92
CA CYS A 178 4.70 22.44 7.11
C CYS A 178 4.28 21.00 7.43
N GLN A 179 4.66 20.03 6.59
CA GLN A 179 4.35 18.62 6.84
C GLN A 179 4.97 18.13 8.16
N HIS A 180 6.21 18.56 8.44
CA HIS A 180 6.92 18.21 9.67
C HIS A 180 6.33 18.86 10.93
N PHE A 181 5.63 19.98 10.78
CA PHE A 181 4.90 20.58 11.89
C PHE A 181 3.67 19.75 12.26
N LEU A 182 2.91 19.32 11.25
CA LEU A 182 1.76 18.44 11.48
C LEU A 182 2.18 17.11 12.10
N GLN A 183 3.38 16.64 11.78
CA GLN A 183 3.99 15.41 12.32
C GLN A 183 4.72 15.61 13.65
N ASP A 184 4.83 16.85 14.15
CA ASP A 184 5.55 17.20 15.38
C ASP A 184 7.04 16.78 15.38
N ASP A 185 7.67 16.83 14.22
CA ASP A 185 9.10 16.51 14.02
C ASP A 185 9.88 17.65 13.32
N CYS A 186 9.27 18.84 13.20
CA CYS A 186 9.90 19.99 12.55
C CYS A 186 11.09 20.53 13.36
N LYS A 187 12.29 20.28 12.84
CA LYS A 187 13.56 20.71 13.45
C LYS A 187 13.81 22.22 13.45
N PHE A 188 13.01 22.98 12.72
CA PHE A 188 13.24 24.41 12.51
C PHE A 188 12.38 25.31 13.40
N ALA A 189 11.35 24.76 14.07
CA ALA A 189 10.45 25.50 14.95
C ALA A 189 10.04 26.88 14.35
N ALA A 190 10.27 27.98 15.08
CA ALA A 190 9.95 29.34 14.63
C ALA A 190 10.78 29.82 13.42
N ALA A 191 11.93 29.21 13.14
CA ALA A 191 12.76 29.50 11.97
C ALA A 191 12.34 28.71 10.72
N CYS A 192 11.28 27.91 10.81
CA CYS A 192 10.76 27.17 9.66
C CYS A 192 10.24 28.14 8.59
N LYS A 193 10.65 27.90 7.34
CA LYS A 193 10.15 28.66 6.18
C LYS A 193 8.73 28.26 5.76
N ARG A 194 8.11 27.31 6.47
CA ARG A 194 6.79 26.76 6.20
C ARG A 194 5.86 27.07 7.36
N ALA A 195 4.57 27.27 7.07
CA ALA A 195 3.59 27.70 8.05
C ALA A 195 3.37 26.63 9.14
N HIS A 196 3.42 27.07 10.39
CA HIS A 196 3.13 26.30 11.61
C HIS A 196 1.81 26.75 12.27
N SER A 197 0.95 27.41 11.51
CA SER A 197 -0.36 27.86 11.97
C SER A 197 -1.36 27.83 10.83
N PHE A 198 -2.63 27.62 11.18
CA PHE A 198 -3.72 27.64 10.22
C PHE A 198 -4.08 29.09 9.88
N ASP A 199 -3.48 29.61 8.81
CA ASP A 199 -3.81 30.94 8.29
C ASP A 199 -5.24 31.01 7.72
N ALA A 200 -5.66 32.20 7.30
CA ALA A 200 -7.00 32.40 6.73
C ALA A 200 -7.29 31.52 5.49
N THR A 201 -6.25 31.18 4.71
CA THR A 201 -6.38 30.33 3.52
C THR A 201 -6.58 28.87 3.93
N ALA A 202 -5.80 28.38 4.89
CA ALA A 202 -5.94 27.05 5.47
C ALA A 202 -7.33 26.90 6.11
N MET A 203 -7.76 27.87 6.91
CA MET A 203 -9.10 27.87 7.52
C MET A 203 -10.21 27.83 6.47
N LYS A 204 -10.07 28.54 5.34
CA LYS A 204 -11.02 28.46 4.22
C LYS A 204 -11.09 27.05 3.63
N ILE A 205 -9.96 26.38 3.44
CA ILE A 205 -9.91 24.99 2.93
C ILE A 205 -10.56 24.03 3.93
N LEU A 206 -10.22 24.13 5.21
CA LEU A 206 -10.73 23.27 6.28
C LEU A 206 -12.26 23.43 6.43
N ASN A 207 -12.74 24.67 6.47
CA ASN A 207 -14.17 24.97 6.54
C ASN A 207 -14.92 24.50 5.29
N ALA A 208 -14.35 24.68 4.09
CA ALA A 208 -14.94 24.17 2.85
C ALA A 208 -15.04 22.63 2.83
N ARG A 209 -14.13 21.93 3.51
CA ARG A 209 -14.18 20.47 3.72
C ARG A 209 -15.13 20.04 4.84
N GLY A 210 -15.72 20.99 5.57
CA GLY A 210 -16.71 20.75 6.60
C GLY A 210 -16.15 20.44 7.98
N LEU A 211 -14.87 20.73 8.24
CA LEU A 211 -14.26 20.47 9.54
C LEU A 211 -14.76 21.48 10.59
N SER A 212 -15.18 20.98 11.75
CA SER A 212 -15.53 21.82 12.90
C SER A 212 -14.28 22.37 13.59
N PRO A 213 -14.40 23.46 14.38
CA PRO A 213 -13.27 23.98 15.16
C PRO A 213 -12.61 22.94 16.06
N GLU A 214 -13.38 22.03 16.65
CA GLU A 214 -12.88 20.94 17.51
C GLU A 214 -12.03 19.95 16.71
N ASN A 215 -12.45 19.61 15.49
CA ASN A 215 -11.69 18.71 14.61
C ASN A 215 -10.44 19.40 14.04
N ILE A 216 -10.49 20.72 13.80
CA ILE A 216 -9.32 21.51 13.39
C ILE A 216 -8.28 21.53 14.51
N HIS A 217 -8.70 21.68 15.77
CA HIS A 217 -7.80 21.64 16.92
C HIS A 217 -7.08 20.28 17.06
N LYS A 218 -7.77 19.19 16.71
CA LYS A 218 -7.21 17.82 16.73
C LYS A 218 -6.47 17.43 15.45
N LEU A 219 -6.39 18.31 14.45
CA LEU A 219 -5.96 17.93 13.11
C LEU A 219 -4.52 17.43 13.05
N CYS A 220 -3.61 17.96 13.89
CA CYS A 220 -2.24 17.46 13.97
C CYS A 220 -2.20 15.99 14.40
N GLU A 221 -2.93 15.62 15.46
CA GLU A 221 -3.01 14.23 15.95
C GLU A 221 -3.67 13.31 14.91
N ILE A 222 -4.74 13.78 14.26
CA ILE A 222 -5.41 13.01 13.21
C ILE A 222 -4.46 12.78 12.01
N ASP A 223 -3.69 13.79 11.60
CA ASP A 223 -2.74 13.67 10.49
C ASP A 223 -1.54 12.77 10.86
N LYS A 224 -1.02 12.86 12.09
CA LYS A 224 0.01 11.94 12.61
C LYS A 224 -0.46 10.49 12.49
N ASN A 225 -1.64 10.18 13.02
CA ASN A 225 -2.24 8.83 12.98
C ASN A 225 -2.41 8.33 11.55
N ARG A 226 -2.87 9.21 10.65
CA ARG A 226 -3.05 8.92 9.24
C ARG A 226 -1.73 8.67 8.51
N GLN A 227 -0.66 9.40 8.80
CA GLN A 227 0.64 9.21 8.14
C GLN A 227 1.34 7.92 8.57
N HIS A 228 1.19 7.53 9.82
CA HIS A 228 1.59 6.19 10.28
C HIS A 228 0.83 5.09 9.53
N SER A 229 -0.42 5.35 9.15
CA SER A 229 -1.20 4.49 8.29
C SER A 229 -0.89 4.58 6.80
N SER A 230 -0.52 5.71 6.20
CA SER A 230 -0.20 5.72 4.76
C SER A 230 1.15 5.03 4.49
N ASN A 231 1.95 4.82 5.52
CA ASN A 231 3.06 3.87 5.52
C ASN A 231 2.60 2.40 5.71
N SER A 232 1.29 2.13 5.85
CA SER A 232 0.70 0.79 5.86
C SER A 232 0.46 0.30 4.44
N VAL A 233 1.50 -0.32 3.90
CA VAL A 233 1.50 -1.53 3.06
C VAL A 233 0.20 -1.85 2.32
N SER A 234 0.25 -1.71 1.00
CA SER A 234 -0.76 -2.23 0.06
C SER A 234 -0.75 -3.76 -0.03
N GLU A 235 -1.82 -4.40 -0.54
CA GLU A 235 -1.79 -5.84 -0.85
C GLU A 235 -0.66 -6.23 -1.82
N ALA A 236 -0.27 -5.30 -2.70
CA ALA A 236 0.91 -5.42 -3.55
C ALA A 236 2.21 -5.49 -2.73
N ASP A 237 2.34 -4.73 -1.64
CA ASP A 237 3.48 -4.81 -0.73
C ASP A 237 3.50 -6.14 0.06
N ARG A 238 2.33 -6.75 0.34
CA ARG A 238 2.24 -8.10 0.94
C ARG A 238 2.66 -9.22 -0.02
N SER A 239 2.64 -8.93 -1.32
CA SER A 239 2.99 -9.87 -2.41
C SER A 239 4.35 -9.53 -3.07
N GLU A 240 5.06 -8.52 -2.59
CA GLU A 240 6.41 -8.18 -3.04
C GLU A 240 7.47 -8.83 -2.14
N ILE A 241 8.57 -9.31 -2.73
CA ILE A 241 9.70 -9.85 -1.98
C ILE A 241 10.53 -8.72 -1.38
N CYS A 242 10.88 -8.85 -0.10
CA CYS A 242 11.63 -7.85 0.63
C CYS A 242 13.09 -7.76 0.13
N LEU A 243 13.37 -6.75 -0.68
CA LEU A 243 14.71 -6.52 -1.24
C LEU A 243 15.81 -6.40 -0.17
N TYR A 244 15.49 -5.85 1.00
CA TYR A 244 16.43 -5.76 2.12
C TYR A 244 16.71 -7.12 2.77
N PHE A 245 15.74 -8.04 2.75
CA PHE A 245 15.94 -9.40 3.26
C PHE A 245 16.85 -10.20 2.33
N VAL A 246 16.62 -10.13 1.02
CA VAL A 246 17.52 -10.76 0.03
C VAL A 246 18.96 -10.25 0.21
N ARG A 247 19.13 -8.98 0.56
CA ARG A 247 20.43 -8.33 0.84
C ARG A 247 20.95 -8.54 2.26
N GLN A 248 20.32 -9.38 3.07
CA GLN A 248 20.68 -9.67 4.47
C GLN A 248 20.69 -8.44 5.40
N GLY A 249 20.03 -7.35 5.00
CA GLY A 249 19.96 -6.08 5.71
C GLY A 249 18.57 -5.73 6.23
N CYS A 250 17.60 -6.66 6.17
CA CYS A 250 16.26 -6.41 6.69
C CYS A 250 16.33 -6.21 8.21
N SER A 251 15.89 -5.05 8.67
CA SER A 251 15.85 -4.72 10.10
C SER A 251 14.78 -5.53 10.87
N PHE A 252 13.90 -6.22 10.14
CA PHE A 252 12.88 -7.12 10.65
C PHE A 252 13.45 -8.55 10.66
N LYS A 253 14.26 -8.91 11.66
CA LYS A 253 14.87 -10.24 11.75
C LYS A 253 13.86 -11.22 12.34
N GLY A 254 13.33 -12.14 11.51
CA GLY A 254 12.61 -13.31 12.01
C GLY A 254 13.53 -14.52 11.91
N ILE A 255 13.99 -15.05 13.04
CA ILE A 255 14.47 -16.43 13.13
C ILE A 255 13.92 -17.01 14.43
N ASP A 256 13.37 -18.22 14.30
CA ASP A 256 12.99 -19.16 15.34
C ASP A 256 13.99 -19.17 16.50
N THR A 257 13.57 -18.70 17.68
CA THR A 257 14.01 -19.22 18.98
C THR A 257 13.15 -18.58 20.06
N GLN A 258 12.56 -19.44 20.89
CA GLN A 258 11.90 -19.20 22.16
C GLN A 258 12.28 -17.85 22.83
N ILE A 259 11.50 -16.78 22.58
CA ILE A 259 11.19 -15.61 23.43
C ILE A 259 10.32 -14.71 22.55
N ILE A 260 9.01 -14.90 22.71
CA ILE A 260 7.96 -14.03 22.18
C ILE A 260 8.15 -12.69 22.87
N ILE A 261 8.36 -11.60 22.13
CA ILE A 261 7.94 -10.21 22.42
C ILE A 261 8.50 -9.31 21.27
N LEU A 262 7.60 -8.75 20.44
CA LEU A 262 7.84 -7.74 19.36
C LEU A 262 8.33 -8.21 17.98
N ASN A 263 7.77 -9.31 17.47
CA ASN A 263 8.01 -9.76 16.11
C ASN A 263 7.33 -8.81 15.09
N ARG A 264 7.96 -7.66 14.78
CA ARG A 264 7.65 -6.91 13.55
C ARG A 264 8.03 -7.82 12.38
N LYS A 265 7.09 -8.63 11.89
CA LYS A 265 7.26 -9.37 10.64
C LYS A 265 7.36 -8.35 9.52
N CYS A 266 8.36 -8.50 8.65
CA CYS A 266 8.39 -7.69 7.44
C CYS A 266 7.10 -7.97 6.66
N VAL A 267 6.45 -6.91 6.21
CA VAL A 267 5.17 -7.06 5.52
C VAL A 267 5.36 -7.56 4.09
N ARG A 268 6.56 -7.36 3.53
CA ARG A 268 7.02 -8.00 2.30
C ARG A 268 7.46 -9.43 2.57
N VAL A 269 7.35 -10.28 1.56
CA VAL A 269 7.74 -11.69 1.66
C VAL A 269 9.24 -11.83 1.83
N HIS A 270 9.65 -12.56 2.87
CA HIS A 270 11.05 -12.95 3.06
C HIS A 270 11.33 -14.21 2.27
N HIS A 271 12.15 -14.06 1.24
CA HIS A 271 12.62 -15.15 0.41
C HIS A 271 14.06 -14.84 -0.01
N ASP A 272 14.88 -15.88 -0.17
CA ASP A 272 16.31 -15.76 -0.44
C ASP A 272 16.63 -15.44 -1.91
N ARG A 273 15.63 -15.56 -2.80
CA ARG A 273 15.72 -15.27 -4.24
C ARG A 273 14.83 -14.07 -4.62
N PRO A 274 15.09 -13.40 -5.76
CA PRO A 274 14.28 -12.26 -6.21
C PRO A 274 12.92 -12.65 -6.81
N TYR A 275 12.59 -13.94 -6.81
CA TYR A 275 11.33 -14.52 -7.24
C TYR A 275 10.92 -15.63 -6.26
N LYS A 276 9.62 -15.86 -6.13
CA LYS A 276 9.06 -16.98 -5.36
C LYS A 276 7.83 -17.49 -6.09
N TRP A 277 7.70 -18.81 -6.19
CA TRP A 277 6.56 -19.43 -6.83
C TRP A 277 5.68 -20.16 -5.83
N GLU A 278 4.36 -19.94 -5.94
CA GLU A 278 3.37 -20.49 -5.00
C GLU A 278 2.16 -21.06 -5.74
N VAL A 279 1.58 -22.13 -5.20
CA VAL A 279 0.36 -22.77 -5.69
C VAL A 279 -0.75 -22.66 -4.64
N LEU A 280 -1.96 -22.36 -5.10
CA LEU A 280 -3.14 -22.23 -4.26
C LEU A 280 -3.58 -23.63 -3.78
N ALA A 281 -3.68 -23.80 -2.47
CA ALA A 281 -4.17 -25.03 -1.87
C ALA A 281 -5.66 -25.25 -2.16
N GLN A 282 -6.14 -26.47 -1.90
CA GLN A 282 -7.53 -26.87 -2.16
C GLN A 282 -8.55 -26.08 -1.33
N ASP A 283 -8.12 -25.43 -0.24
CA ASP A 283 -8.96 -24.54 0.57
C ASP A 283 -9.32 -23.21 -0.13
N GLY A 284 -8.68 -22.91 -1.26
CA GLY A 284 -8.92 -21.70 -2.05
C GLY A 284 -8.37 -20.41 -1.42
N VAL A 285 -7.63 -20.50 -0.31
CA VAL A 285 -7.15 -19.34 0.45
C VAL A 285 -5.63 -19.39 0.67
N THR A 286 -5.07 -20.58 0.90
CA THR A 286 -3.68 -20.72 1.32
C THR A 286 -2.75 -20.88 0.13
N TRP A 287 -1.72 -20.02 0.04
CA TRP A 287 -0.64 -20.13 -0.94
C TRP A 287 0.53 -20.92 -0.38
N THR A 288 0.92 -21.98 -1.10
CA THR A 288 1.97 -22.92 -0.67
C THR A 288 3.19 -22.84 -1.59
N HIS A 289 4.38 -22.95 -1.03
CA HIS A 289 5.65 -22.86 -1.77
C HIS A 289 5.83 -24.04 -2.73
N MET A 290 6.34 -23.77 -3.93
CA MET A 290 6.68 -24.82 -4.90
C MET A 290 8.17 -25.18 -4.83
N PRO A 291 8.54 -26.44 -4.54
CA PRO A 291 9.93 -26.81 -4.27
C PRO A 291 10.86 -26.71 -5.50
N ASN A 292 10.32 -26.81 -6.71
CA ASN A 292 11.07 -26.71 -7.98
C ASN A 292 11.06 -25.28 -8.58
N GLU A 293 10.91 -24.24 -7.75
CA GLU A 293 10.74 -22.85 -8.20
C GLU A 293 11.87 -22.31 -9.09
N GLU A 294 13.12 -22.75 -8.92
CA GLU A 294 14.24 -22.27 -9.74
C GLU A 294 14.16 -22.81 -11.18
N ASP A 295 13.72 -24.05 -11.35
CA ASP A 295 13.48 -24.64 -12.68
C ASP A 295 12.25 -24.02 -13.34
N ILE A 296 11.20 -23.74 -12.54
CA ILE A 296 10.00 -23.03 -13.01
C ILE A 296 10.37 -21.61 -13.44
N GLU A 297 11.12 -20.87 -12.63
CA GLU A 297 11.58 -19.52 -12.96
C GLU A 297 12.43 -19.52 -14.22
N ARG A 298 13.41 -20.43 -14.32
CA ARG A 298 14.25 -20.56 -15.52
C ARG A 298 13.42 -20.81 -16.77
N ALA A 299 12.43 -21.69 -16.67
CA ALA A 299 11.51 -21.96 -17.77
C ALA A 299 10.65 -20.73 -18.08
N TYR A 300 10.14 -20.02 -17.07
CA TYR A 300 9.31 -18.83 -17.23
C TYR A 300 10.07 -17.69 -17.90
N CYS A 301 11.31 -17.41 -17.49
CA CYS A 301 12.16 -16.37 -18.03
C CYS A 301 12.37 -16.48 -19.55
N ASN A 302 12.32 -17.70 -20.10
CA ASN A 302 12.42 -17.89 -21.54
C ASN A 302 11.06 -17.61 -22.22
N PRO A 303 10.96 -16.58 -23.07
CA PRO A 303 9.70 -16.21 -23.71
C PRO A 303 9.18 -17.28 -24.67
N ALA A 304 9.99 -18.24 -25.14
CA ALA A 304 9.53 -19.34 -25.99
C ALA A 304 8.75 -20.42 -25.22
N ASN A 305 8.96 -20.52 -23.91
CA ASN A 305 8.33 -21.55 -23.10
C ASN A 305 6.90 -21.14 -22.72
N GLU A 306 5.96 -22.06 -22.92
CA GLU A 306 4.56 -21.91 -22.47
C GLU A 306 4.28 -22.60 -21.15
N LYS A 307 5.14 -23.55 -20.77
CA LYS A 307 5.04 -24.32 -19.54
C LYS A 307 6.40 -24.69 -18.96
N SER A 308 6.45 -24.99 -17.67
CA SER A 308 7.63 -25.59 -17.04
C SER A 308 7.79 -27.07 -17.40
N SER A 309 8.96 -27.63 -17.10
CA SER A 309 9.25 -29.06 -17.20
C SER A 309 8.84 -29.80 -15.93
N GLY A 310 8.64 -31.13 -16.02
CA GLY A 310 8.39 -32.00 -14.87
C GLY A 310 6.99 -32.64 -14.85
N PRO A 311 6.69 -33.46 -13.82
CA PRO A 311 5.46 -34.24 -13.73
C PRO A 311 4.20 -33.37 -13.51
N GLN A 312 4.36 -32.22 -12.86
CA GLN A 312 3.31 -31.22 -12.69
C GLN A 312 3.81 -29.88 -13.28
N PRO A 313 3.66 -29.68 -14.60
CA PRO A 313 4.15 -28.48 -15.26
C PRO A 313 3.22 -27.30 -14.97
N VAL A 314 3.81 -26.15 -14.66
CA VAL A 314 3.10 -24.87 -14.55
C VAL A 314 2.84 -24.37 -15.97
N ASN A 315 1.58 -24.08 -16.30
CA ASN A 315 1.20 -23.39 -17.53
C ASN A 315 1.30 -21.88 -17.31
N PHE A 316 2.22 -21.22 -18.01
CA PHE A 316 2.52 -19.79 -17.81
C PHE A 316 1.48 -18.84 -18.42
N SER A 317 0.69 -19.30 -19.38
CA SER A 317 -0.37 -18.49 -20.01
C SER A 317 -1.60 -18.42 -19.13
N SER A 318 -1.99 -19.54 -18.51
CA SER A 318 -3.14 -19.63 -17.62
C SER A 318 -2.79 -19.40 -16.15
N MET A 319 -1.51 -19.41 -15.80
CA MET A 319 -1.01 -19.38 -14.42
C MET A 319 -1.63 -20.50 -13.57
N THR A 320 -1.55 -21.74 -14.05
CA THR A 320 -2.11 -22.93 -13.37
C THR A 320 -1.14 -24.12 -13.34
N CYS A 321 -1.32 -25.01 -12.37
CA CYS A 321 -0.61 -26.30 -12.25
C CYS A 321 -1.58 -27.36 -11.76
N GLY A 322 -1.80 -28.44 -12.53
CA GLY A 322 -2.76 -29.49 -12.16
C GLY A 322 -4.20 -29.00 -11.91
N GLY A 323 -4.59 -27.88 -12.53
CA GLY A 323 -5.89 -27.22 -12.33
C GLY A 323 -5.93 -26.20 -11.18
N ALA A 324 -4.92 -26.15 -10.31
CA ALA A 324 -4.81 -25.16 -9.25
C ALA A 324 -4.16 -23.86 -9.77
N SER A 325 -4.56 -22.70 -9.22
CA SER A 325 -3.94 -21.41 -9.53
C SER A 325 -2.52 -21.32 -8.99
N VAL A 326 -1.64 -20.68 -9.75
CA VAL A 326 -0.24 -20.45 -9.40
C VAL A 326 0.04 -18.95 -9.46
N ARG A 327 0.93 -18.45 -8.58
CA ARG A 327 1.42 -17.07 -8.64
C ARG A 327 2.93 -17.00 -8.53
N ARG A 328 3.48 -15.93 -9.11
CA ARG A 328 4.89 -15.55 -9.01
C ARG A 328 4.99 -14.24 -8.26
N LEU A 329 5.74 -14.22 -7.17
CA LEU A 329 6.11 -13.01 -6.44
C LEU A 329 7.47 -12.53 -6.93
N SER A 330 7.75 -11.23 -6.82
CA SER A 330 9.01 -10.63 -7.25
C SER A 330 9.50 -9.55 -6.30
N THR A 331 10.80 -9.25 -6.33
CA THR A 331 11.31 -7.99 -5.79
C THR A 331 10.83 -6.80 -6.64
N ALA A 332 10.99 -5.58 -6.11
CA ALA A 332 10.66 -4.35 -6.84
C ALA A 332 11.29 -4.31 -8.25
N SER A 333 10.55 -3.77 -9.22
CA SER A 333 11.01 -3.60 -10.60
C SER A 333 12.24 -2.70 -10.67
N SER A 334 13.24 -3.07 -11.46
CA SER A 334 14.52 -2.36 -11.55
C SER A 334 14.38 -0.91 -12.00
N VAL A 335 13.35 -0.57 -12.78
CA VAL A 335 13.10 0.80 -13.25
C VAL A 335 12.61 1.74 -12.14
N THR A 336 12.09 1.18 -11.05
CA THR A 336 11.54 1.94 -9.90
C THR A 336 12.58 2.28 -8.84
N LYS A 337 13.79 1.69 -8.94
CA LYS A 337 14.85 1.85 -7.94
C LYS A 337 16.12 2.43 -8.58
N PRO A 338 16.95 3.15 -7.80
CA PRO A 338 18.25 3.57 -8.28
C PRO A 338 19.16 2.39 -8.71
N PRO A 339 20.11 2.58 -9.64
CA PRO A 339 20.94 1.50 -10.20
C PRO A 339 21.77 0.70 -9.18
N HIS A 340 22.05 1.26 -8.00
CA HIS A 340 22.82 0.59 -6.96
C HIS A 340 21.98 -0.42 -6.13
N PHE A 341 20.67 -0.51 -6.37
CA PHE A 341 19.83 -1.55 -5.78
C PHE A 341 19.97 -2.85 -6.56
N ILE A 342 20.93 -3.69 -6.12
CA ILE A 342 21.11 -5.05 -6.63
C ILE A 342 19.89 -5.92 -6.32
N LEU A 343 19.66 -6.96 -7.13
CA LEU A 343 18.60 -7.97 -6.96
C LEU A 343 17.16 -7.44 -7.08
N THR A 344 16.99 -6.28 -7.70
CA THR A 344 15.71 -5.84 -8.27
C THR A 344 15.33 -6.73 -9.46
N THR A 345 14.03 -6.87 -9.72
CA THR A 345 13.57 -7.67 -10.87
C THR A 345 13.68 -6.85 -12.14
N GLU A 346 14.53 -7.29 -13.05
CA GLU A 346 14.66 -6.69 -14.39
C GLU A 346 13.66 -7.35 -15.34
N TRP A 347 12.71 -6.56 -15.84
CA TRP A 347 11.68 -7.02 -16.77
C TRP A 347 12.06 -6.72 -18.21
N LEU A 348 12.10 -7.77 -19.02
CA LEU A 348 12.42 -7.75 -20.43
C LEU A 348 11.14 -7.98 -21.24
N TRP A 349 11.04 -7.29 -22.37
CA TRP A 349 9.88 -7.36 -23.25
C TRP A 349 10.29 -7.95 -24.59
N TYR A 350 9.49 -8.90 -25.09
CA TYR A 350 9.77 -9.64 -26.30
C TYR A 350 8.59 -9.61 -27.26
N TRP A 351 8.87 -9.73 -28.56
CA TRP A 351 7.88 -9.96 -29.61
C TRP A 351 8.23 -11.19 -30.45
N GLU A 352 7.21 -11.92 -30.87
CA GLU A 352 7.36 -13.12 -31.70
C GLU A 352 7.41 -12.73 -33.18
N ASP A 353 8.45 -13.19 -33.89
CA ASP A 353 8.55 -13.01 -35.33
C ASP A 353 7.82 -14.10 -36.12
N GLU A 354 7.85 -13.99 -37.45
CA GLU A 354 7.17 -14.91 -38.37
C GLU A 354 7.75 -16.33 -38.34
N LYS A 355 8.96 -16.52 -37.80
CA LYS A 355 9.61 -17.82 -37.62
C LYS A 355 9.35 -18.41 -36.23
N GLY A 356 8.56 -17.73 -35.38
CA GLY A 356 8.33 -18.11 -33.99
C GLY A 356 9.50 -17.80 -33.06
N GLN A 357 10.47 -16.97 -33.49
CA GLN A 357 11.57 -16.53 -32.64
C GLN A 357 11.16 -15.31 -31.84
N TRP A 358 11.56 -15.28 -30.56
CA TRP A 358 11.28 -14.17 -29.65
C TRP A 358 12.43 -13.19 -29.64
N ASN A 359 12.15 -11.94 -30.01
CA ASN A 359 13.12 -10.87 -30.15
C ASN A 359 12.88 -9.81 -29.06
N GLU A 360 13.93 -9.37 -28.37
CA GLU A 360 13.81 -8.36 -27.32
C GLU A 360 13.60 -6.95 -27.89
N TYR A 361 12.73 -6.15 -27.27
CA TYR A 361 12.58 -4.73 -27.61
C TYR A 361 13.81 -3.91 -27.22
N GLY A 362 14.38 -3.22 -28.21
CA GLY A 362 15.54 -2.34 -28.01
C GLY A 362 16.90 -3.06 -28.10
N HIS A 363 16.90 -4.37 -28.40
CA HIS A 363 18.10 -5.14 -28.70
C HIS A 363 18.06 -5.59 -30.18
N GLY A 364 19.09 -5.31 -30.95
CA GLY A 364 19.18 -5.72 -32.36
C GLY A 364 20.64 -5.87 -32.80
N ASP A 365 20.91 -6.88 -33.63
CA ASP A 365 22.25 -7.26 -34.08
C ASP A 365 22.96 -6.20 -34.93
N ASP A 366 22.22 -5.30 -35.58
CA ASP A 366 22.76 -4.22 -36.40
C ASP A 366 22.22 -2.87 -35.91
N GLY A 367 23.11 -2.03 -35.37
CA GLY A 367 22.82 -0.70 -34.82
C GLY A 367 22.19 0.32 -35.79
N LYS A 368 21.73 -0.10 -36.98
CA LYS A 368 21.05 0.72 -37.98
C LYS A 368 19.51 0.63 -37.92
N ASN A 369 18.91 -0.33 -37.21
CA ASN A 369 17.45 -0.52 -37.12
C ASN A 369 16.95 -0.78 -35.68
N VAL A 370 17.50 -0.09 -34.69
CA VAL A 370 17.05 -0.24 -33.29
C VAL A 370 15.72 0.50 -33.10
N SER A 371 14.69 -0.22 -32.65
CA SER A 371 13.42 0.36 -32.20
C SER A 371 13.66 1.46 -31.16
N SER A 372 12.98 2.61 -31.29
CA SER A 372 12.99 3.67 -30.27
C SER A 372 12.44 3.22 -28.91
N VAL A 373 11.74 2.09 -28.90
CA VAL A 373 11.10 1.49 -27.74
C VAL A 373 11.95 0.32 -27.25
N SER A 374 12.42 0.43 -26.00
CA SER A 374 13.19 -0.59 -25.29
C SER A 374 12.39 -1.24 -24.16
N SER A 375 12.82 -2.41 -23.69
CA SER A 375 12.28 -3.09 -22.50
C SER A 375 12.08 -2.14 -21.30
N LYS A 376 13.04 -1.23 -21.07
CA LYS A 376 12.99 -0.25 -19.97
C LYS A 376 11.89 0.79 -20.16
N VAL A 377 11.67 1.27 -21.38
CA VAL A 377 10.59 2.24 -21.68
C VAL A 377 9.24 1.56 -21.49
N LEU A 378 9.09 0.35 -22.02
CA LEU A 378 7.86 -0.44 -21.91
C LEU A 378 7.50 -0.76 -20.46
N GLU A 379 8.48 -1.14 -19.64
CA GLU A 379 8.26 -1.41 -18.22
C GLU A 379 7.80 -0.16 -17.46
N ASN A 380 8.37 1.02 -17.73
CA ASN A 380 7.91 2.27 -17.10
C ASN A 380 6.47 2.60 -17.49
N LEU A 381 6.09 2.42 -18.76
CA LEU A 381 4.72 2.65 -19.25
C LEU A 381 3.73 1.65 -18.65
N PHE A 382 4.12 0.37 -18.59
CA PHE A 382 3.31 -0.69 -17.99
C PHE A 382 3.00 -0.41 -16.51
N LEU A 383 4.00 0.05 -15.74
CA LEU A 383 3.83 0.40 -14.33
C LEU A 383 3.07 1.71 -14.10
N ALA A 384 3.08 2.63 -15.06
CA ALA A 384 2.40 3.91 -14.92
C ALA A 384 0.88 3.79 -15.16
N GLU A 385 0.40 2.70 -15.77
CA GLU A 385 -1.02 2.45 -16.11
C GLU A 385 -1.68 3.54 -16.99
N VAL A 386 -0.89 4.42 -17.64
CA VAL A 386 -1.44 5.64 -18.27
C VAL A 386 -1.84 5.44 -19.74
N GLU A 387 -1.37 4.42 -20.44
CA GLU A 387 -1.64 4.25 -21.88
C GLU A 387 -1.72 2.76 -22.25
N THR A 388 -2.84 2.34 -22.84
CA THR A 388 -3.04 0.94 -23.27
C THR A 388 -2.42 0.64 -24.64
N GLU A 389 -2.22 1.66 -25.48
CA GLU A 389 -1.71 1.54 -26.84
C GLU A 389 -0.56 2.50 -27.12
N LEU A 390 0.63 1.97 -27.43
CA LEU A 390 1.82 2.73 -27.80
C LEU A 390 2.07 2.61 -29.29
N THR A 391 2.24 3.73 -30.00
CA THR A 391 2.63 3.73 -31.41
C THR A 391 4.12 3.97 -31.57
N PHE A 392 4.80 3.18 -32.41
CA PHE A 392 6.21 3.35 -32.71
C PHE A 392 6.55 2.88 -34.13
N SER A 393 7.74 3.28 -34.61
CA SER A 393 8.21 2.97 -35.96
C SER A 393 9.55 2.26 -35.92
N VAL A 394 9.73 1.27 -36.79
CA VAL A 394 11.01 0.56 -37.00
C VAL A 394 11.27 0.49 -38.51
N GLY A 395 12.32 1.16 -38.97
CA GLY A 395 12.54 1.39 -40.40
C GLY A 395 11.34 2.08 -41.05
N ASN A 396 10.82 1.50 -42.13
CA ASN A 396 9.64 2.02 -42.86
C ASN A 396 8.30 1.42 -42.37
N GLN A 397 8.29 0.72 -41.25
CA GLN A 397 7.11 0.06 -40.70
C GLN A 397 6.62 0.76 -39.43
N ASN A 398 5.31 0.96 -39.33
CA ASN A 398 4.65 1.55 -38.16
C ASN A 398 3.85 0.48 -37.43
N TYR A 399 3.93 0.49 -36.10
CA TYR A 399 3.29 -0.50 -35.23
C TYR A 399 2.54 0.17 -34.09
N VAL A 400 1.46 -0.48 -33.67
CA VAL A 400 0.77 -0.21 -32.40
C VAL A 400 1.01 -1.40 -31.48
N LEU A 401 1.50 -1.14 -30.27
CA LEU A 401 1.68 -2.11 -29.21
C LEU A 401 0.59 -1.92 -28.16
N ASN A 402 -0.21 -2.95 -27.93
CA ASN A 402 -1.18 -2.98 -26.85
C ASN A 402 -0.59 -3.77 -25.67
N LEU A 403 -0.32 -3.05 -24.57
CA LEU A 403 0.33 -3.62 -23.37
C LEU A 403 -0.63 -4.50 -22.55
N LYS A 404 -1.94 -4.30 -22.68
CA LYS A 404 -2.96 -5.07 -21.97
C LYS A 404 -3.23 -6.39 -22.67
N ASP A 405 -3.39 -6.35 -23.99
CA ASP A 405 -3.65 -7.52 -24.82
C ASP A 405 -2.37 -8.29 -25.17
N MET A 406 -1.20 -7.77 -24.76
CA MET A 406 0.11 -8.37 -25.00
C MET A 406 0.32 -8.69 -26.48
N CYS A 407 0.04 -7.71 -27.36
CA CYS A 407 0.16 -7.87 -28.79
C CYS A 407 0.65 -6.61 -29.50
N GLN A 408 1.37 -6.79 -30.60
CA GLN A 408 1.82 -5.74 -31.50
C GLN A 408 1.14 -5.91 -32.85
N GLN A 409 0.66 -4.83 -33.46
CA GLN A 409 0.02 -4.85 -34.77
C GLN A 409 0.71 -3.90 -35.74
N ASN A 410 1.03 -4.37 -36.94
CA ASN A 410 1.48 -3.50 -38.02
C ASN A 410 0.30 -2.65 -38.54
N ILE A 411 0.50 -1.33 -38.65
CA ILE A 411 -0.59 -0.41 -39.03
C ILE A 411 -1.00 -0.61 -40.49
N LYS A 412 -0.05 -0.86 -41.39
CA LYS A 412 -0.27 -0.97 -42.84
C LYS A 412 -0.85 -2.33 -43.21
N TYR A 413 -0.24 -3.41 -42.75
CA TYR A 413 -0.61 -4.78 -43.13
C TYR A 413 -1.60 -5.45 -42.18
N LYS A 414 -1.90 -4.81 -41.03
CA LYS A 414 -2.79 -5.33 -39.98
C LYS A 414 -2.37 -6.69 -39.38
N THR A 415 -1.15 -7.14 -39.66
CA THR A 415 -0.57 -8.36 -39.08
C THR A 415 -0.35 -8.16 -37.58
N LYS A 416 -0.83 -9.10 -36.76
CA LYS A 416 -0.63 -9.13 -35.31
C LYS A 416 0.48 -10.10 -34.93
N ARG A 417 1.30 -9.71 -33.96
CA ARG A 417 2.39 -10.50 -33.35
C ARG A 417 2.18 -10.54 -31.85
N LYS A 418 2.51 -11.68 -31.22
CA LYS A 418 2.42 -11.82 -29.76
C LYS A 418 3.55 -11.06 -29.09
N VAL A 419 3.27 -10.56 -27.89
CA VAL A 419 4.23 -9.91 -27.02
C VAL A 419 4.27 -10.63 -25.70
N ARG A 420 5.46 -10.77 -25.09
CA ARG A 420 5.64 -11.40 -23.78
C ARG A 420 6.54 -10.52 -22.91
N ARG A 421 6.10 -10.29 -21.68
CA ARG A 421 6.91 -9.71 -20.61
C ARG A 421 7.49 -10.83 -19.76
N ARG A 422 8.82 -10.90 -19.61
CA ARG A 422 9.54 -11.91 -18.82
C ARG A 422 10.66 -11.31 -17.99
N PRO A 423 10.91 -11.82 -16.78
CA PRO A 423 12.02 -11.35 -15.96
C PRO A 423 13.34 -11.92 -16.47
N GLN A 424 14.45 -11.20 -16.28
CA GLN A 424 15.78 -11.76 -16.45
C GLN A 424 16.03 -12.84 -15.37
N PHE A 425 16.49 -14.02 -15.78
CA PHE A 425 16.75 -15.12 -14.86
C PHE A 425 17.93 -14.80 -13.93
N VAL A 426 17.76 -15.11 -12.64
CA VAL A 426 18.81 -15.00 -11.63
C VAL A 426 18.87 -16.31 -10.85
N SER A 427 19.94 -17.09 -10.98
CA SER A 427 20.07 -18.34 -10.22
C SER A 427 20.36 -18.08 -8.74
N ALA A 428 20.18 -19.10 -7.91
CA ALA A 428 20.62 -19.05 -6.52
C ALA A 428 22.13 -18.78 -6.39
N GLN A 429 22.93 -19.20 -7.37
CA GLN A 429 24.36 -18.93 -7.44
C GLN A 429 24.65 -17.45 -7.77
N ASP A 430 23.88 -16.85 -8.68
CA ASP A 430 24.01 -15.43 -9.03
C ASP A 430 23.68 -14.53 -7.84
N VAL A 431 22.65 -14.87 -7.07
CA VAL A 431 22.32 -14.16 -5.82
C VAL A 431 23.52 -14.17 -4.88
N LYS A 432 24.08 -15.35 -4.60
CA LYS A 432 25.28 -15.48 -3.74
C LYS A 432 26.47 -14.70 -4.29
N GLY A 433 26.66 -14.66 -5.60
CA GLY A 433 27.72 -13.90 -6.25
C GLY A 433 27.54 -12.38 -6.11
N LYS A 434 26.31 -11.88 -6.29
CA LYS A 434 25.98 -10.45 -6.15
C LYS A 434 26.05 -9.95 -4.70
N LEU A 435 25.83 -10.82 -3.70
CA LEU A 435 25.92 -10.47 -2.28
C LEU A 435 27.35 -10.43 -1.72
N LYS A 436 28.32 -11.04 -2.42
CA LYS A 436 29.74 -11.07 -2.02
C LYS A 436 30.54 -9.88 -2.57
N ARG A 437 29.96 -9.12 -3.50
CA ARG A 437 30.53 -7.91 -4.10
C ARG A 437 29.95 -6.69 -3.40
#